data_AF-A0AA90B2P7-F1
#
_entry.id   AF-A0AA90B2P7-F1
#
_cell.length_a   1.000
_cell.length_b   1.000
_cell.length_c   1.000
_cell.angle_alpha   90.00
_cell.angle_beta   90.00
_cell.angle_gamma   90.00
#
_symmetry.space_group_name_H-M   'P 1'
#
loop_
_entity.id
_entity.type
_entity.pdbx_description
1 polymer ?
#
loop_
_entity_poly.entity_id
_entity_poly.type
_entity_poly.pdbx_seq_one_letter_code
_entity_poly.pdbx_strand_id
1 'polypeptide(L)'
;MRWWWLRVHRWLALSVGLLLALIGLSGALLELKGPILRWEVGSQALDLAPGEHGPGLDDGQWISAAMSAYPQFQKVFGAAKPRQGFLESDNAIVFGALKDRPGIGIAMIDPYSAEPRAFFVFDDLWLAKLVALHRALLLPPPLGAIALFACGLVLLGSVGSGLYLWWPGRRSWWKAASLRPGSQGQRRLREWHNVAAAWLCLPLAVIAGSGAWLARPDWFVANPLALKPLFSAAHGHLLLGLPGAALAFLCGLALPLLYLTGLLLWWRKRVRRLHPTVQGNL
;
A
#
# COMPACT_ATOMS: atom_id res chain seq x y z
N MET A 1 1.00 10.16 -33.84
CA MET A 1 1.60 9.46 -32.69
C MET A 1 0.77 9.53 -31.41
N ARG A 2 0.30 10.70 -30.94
CA ARG A 2 -0.50 10.85 -29.69
C ARG A 2 -1.73 9.94 -29.55
N TRP A 3 -2.42 9.65 -30.65
CA TRP A 3 -3.58 8.75 -30.63
C TRP A 3 -3.25 7.30 -30.25
N TRP A 4 -2.07 6.80 -30.63
CA TRP A 4 -1.61 5.47 -30.24
C TRP A 4 -1.39 5.40 -28.73
N TRP A 5 -0.70 6.39 -28.16
CA TRP A 5 -0.51 6.51 -26.71
C TRP A 5 -1.83 6.64 -25.94
N LEU A 6 -2.81 7.36 -26.46
CA LEU A 6 -4.16 7.40 -25.86
C LEU A 6 -4.83 6.03 -25.81
N ARG A 7 -4.63 5.19 -26.84
CA ARG A 7 -5.13 3.82 -26.85
C ARG A 7 -4.39 2.96 -25.83
N VAL A 8 -3.06 3.02 -25.83
CA VAL A 8 -2.21 2.26 -24.89
C VAL A 8 -2.57 2.61 -23.45
N HIS A 9 -2.53 3.89 -23.07
CA HIS A 9 -2.87 4.36 -21.74
C HIS A 9 -4.26 3.88 -21.30
N ARG A 10 -5.26 4.04 -22.18
CA ARG A 10 -6.63 3.60 -21.91
C ARG A 10 -6.74 2.10 -21.71
N TRP A 11 -6.12 1.28 -22.56
CA TRP A 11 -6.25 -0.17 -22.47
C TRP A 11 -5.48 -0.75 -21.29
N LEU A 12 -4.32 -0.18 -20.95
CA LEU A 12 -3.63 -0.50 -19.69
C LEU A 12 -4.54 -0.19 -18.49
N ALA A 13 -5.14 1.00 -18.46
CA ALA A 13 -6.02 1.41 -17.37
C ALA A 13 -7.32 0.58 -17.28
N LEU A 14 -7.92 0.16 -18.39
CA LEU A 14 -9.15 -0.64 -18.37
C LEU A 14 -8.91 -2.13 -18.07
N SER A 15 -7.74 -2.66 -18.42
CA SER A 15 -7.42 -4.08 -18.18
C SER A 15 -6.94 -4.32 -16.75
N VAL A 16 -5.93 -3.58 -16.30
CA VAL A 16 -5.27 -3.81 -15.00
C VAL A 16 -5.63 -2.72 -13.98
N GLY A 17 -6.31 -1.65 -14.38
CA GLY A 17 -6.54 -0.50 -13.49
C GLY A 17 -7.38 -0.80 -12.26
N LEU A 18 -8.33 -1.75 -12.31
CA LEU A 18 -9.05 -2.18 -11.10
C LEU A 18 -8.08 -2.84 -10.10
N LEU A 19 -7.20 -3.70 -10.58
CA LEU A 19 -6.19 -4.35 -9.75
C LEU A 19 -5.22 -3.32 -9.14
N LEU A 20 -4.75 -2.36 -9.95
CA LEU A 20 -3.92 -1.25 -9.47
C LEU A 20 -4.65 -0.37 -8.45
N ALA A 21 -5.95 -0.14 -8.64
CA ALA A 21 -6.78 0.59 -7.68
C ALA A 21 -6.87 -0.14 -6.34
N LEU A 22 -7.01 -1.47 -6.34
CA LEU A 22 -7.01 -2.28 -5.11
C LEU A 22 -5.64 -2.32 -4.43
N ILE A 23 -4.55 -2.43 -5.20
CA ILE A 23 -3.17 -2.32 -4.67
C ILE A 23 -2.95 -0.94 -4.03
N GLY A 24 -3.34 0.13 -4.72
CA GLY A 24 -3.24 1.50 -4.20
C GLY A 24 -4.05 1.73 -2.93
N LEU A 25 -5.31 1.28 -2.93
CA LEU A 25 -6.19 1.39 -1.76
C LEU A 25 -5.65 0.59 -0.58
N SER A 26 -5.20 -0.64 -0.81
CA SER A 26 -4.60 -1.45 0.25
C SER A 26 -3.32 -0.82 0.81
N GLY A 27 -2.49 -0.19 -0.03
CA GLY A 27 -1.31 0.57 0.41
C GLY A 27 -1.68 1.75 1.30
N ALA A 28 -2.69 2.53 0.91
CA ALA A 28 -3.20 3.63 1.74
C ALA A 28 -3.74 3.14 3.09
N LEU A 29 -4.45 2.00 3.11
CA LEU A 29 -4.93 1.42 4.37
C LEU A 29 -3.78 0.92 5.26
N LEU A 30 -2.67 0.45 4.68
CA LEU A 30 -1.51 -0.01 5.44
C LEU A 30 -0.74 1.13 6.15
N GLU A 31 -0.86 2.38 5.69
CA GLU A 31 -0.39 3.54 6.47
C GLU A 31 -1.19 3.71 7.77
N LEU A 32 -2.36 3.08 7.89
CA LEU A 32 -3.21 3.05 9.09
C LEU A 32 -3.09 1.72 9.86
N LYS A 33 -2.02 0.93 9.63
CA LYS A 33 -1.83 -0.39 10.26
C LYS A 33 -1.94 -0.36 11.79
N GLY A 34 -1.43 0.67 12.47
CA GLY A 34 -1.48 0.79 13.93
C GLY A 34 -2.91 0.93 14.45
N PRO A 35 -3.68 1.93 13.97
CA PRO A 35 -5.11 2.04 14.26
C PRO A 35 -5.92 0.79 13.92
N ILE A 36 -5.67 0.17 12.76
CA ILE A 36 -6.36 -1.07 12.35
C ILE A 36 -6.06 -2.20 13.33
N LEU A 37 -4.78 -2.43 13.66
CA LEU A 37 -4.39 -3.45 14.62
C LEU A 37 -5.04 -3.22 15.98
N ARG A 38 -4.99 -1.98 16.50
CA ARG A 38 -5.62 -1.59 17.78
C ARG A 38 -7.13 -1.85 17.78
N TRP A 39 -7.79 -1.62 16.65
CA TRP A 39 -9.22 -1.93 16.50
C TRP A 39 -9.49 -3.44 16.49
N GLU A 40 -8.61 -4.23 15.87
CA GLU A 40 -8.78 -5.69 15.76
C GLU A 40 -8.48 -6.45 17.06
N VAL A 41 -7.38 -6.14 17.74
CA VAL A 41 -6.93 -6.90 18.93
C VAL A 41 -7.21 -6.17 20.25
N GLY A 42 -7.67 -4.92 20.19
CA GLY A 42 -7.89 -4.06 21.35
C GLY A 42 -6.62 -3.35 21.81
N SER A 43 -6.76 -2.10 22.29
CA SER A 43 -5.63 -1.30 22.76
C SER A 43 -4.93 -1.90 23.98
N GLN A 44 -5.68 -2.54 24.88
CA GLN A 44 -5.16 -3.18 26.10
C GLN A 44 -4.15 -4.31 25.81
N ALA A 45 -4.25 -4.95 24.64
CA ALA A 45 -3.31 -5.97 24.21
C ALA A 45 -1.96 -5.39 23.76
N LEU A 46 -1.94 -4.13 23.32
CA LEU A 46 -0.80 -3.51 22.64
C LEU A 46 -0.10 -2.45 23.49
N ASP A 47 -0.85 -1.76 24.34
CA ASP A 47 -0.36 -0.69 25.19
C ASP A 47 0.30 -1.28 26.45
N LEU A 48 1.29 -0.57 26.97
CA LEU A 48 2.03 -0.97 28.16
C LEU A 48 1.13 -0.87 29.41
N ALA A 49 1.28 -1.81 30.34
CA ALA A 49 0.54 -1.75 31.60
C ALA A 49 0.94 -0.49 32.42
N PRO A 50 -0.04 0.25 32.98
CA PRO A 50 0.26 1.36 33.88
C PRO A 50 1.01 0.87 35.13
N GLY A 51 2.05 1.59 35.55
CA GLY A 51 2.82 1.26 36.76
C GLY A 51 4.25 1.77 36.70
N GLU A 52 4.99 1.63 37.80
CA GLU A 52 6.44 1.81 37.79
C GLU A 52 7.10 0.61 37.11
N HIS A 53 8.01 0.88 36.18
CA HIS A 53 8.70 -0.16 35.42
C HIS A 53 10.13 -0.30 35.90
N GLY A 54 10.53 -1.54 36.18
CA GLY A 54 11.91 -1.89 36.53
C GLY A 54 12.87 -1.80 35.34
N PRO A 55 14.10 -2.35 35.45
CA PRO A 55 14.96 -2.48 34.29
C PRO A 55 14.30 -3.37 33.23
N GLY A 56 14.46 -3.03 31.95
CA GLY A 56 13.94 -3.83 30.85
C GLY A 56 14.57 -5.22 30.80
N LEU A 57 13.76 -6.23 30.53
CA LEU A 57 14.19 -7.62 30.39
C LEU A 57 14.79 -7.87 28.99
N ASP A 58 15.47 -8.99 28.84
CA ASP A 58 16.03 -9.42 27.56
C ASP A 58 15.07 -10.29 26.72
N ASP A 59 15.41 -10.47 25.45
CA ASP A 59 14.64 -11.27 24.50
C ASP A 59 14.44 -12.73 24.98
N GLY A 60 15.42 -13.30 25.68
CA GLY A 60 15.37 -14.67 26.18
C GLY A 60 14.34 -14.84 27.29
N GLN A 61 14.24 -13.85 28.19
CA GLN A 61 13.23 -13.80 29.25
C GLN A 61 11.83 -13.69 28.68
N TRP A 62 11.61 -12.83 27.67
CA TRP A 62 10.31 -12.72 26.99
C TRP A 62 9.91 -14.02 26.30
N ILE A 63 10.84 -14.66 25.59
CA ILE A 63 10.59 -15.94 24.90
C ILE A 63 10.24 -17.02 25.92
N SER A 64 10.99 -17.13 27.02
CA SER A 64 10.72 -18.10 28.09
C SER A 64 9.32 -17.91 28.68
N ALA A 65 8.95 -16.67 29.00
CA ALA A 65 7.63 -16.34 29.52
C ALA A 65 6.50 -16.66 28.53
N ALA A 66 6.69 -16.32 27.25
CA ALA A 66 5.73 -16.63 26.19
C ALA A 66 5.55 -18.14 26.00
N MET A 67 6.64 -18.92 25.99
CA MET A 67 6.57 -20.38 25.85
C MET A 67 5.91 -21.06 27.06
N SER A 68 6.11 -20.51 28.26
CA SER A 68 5.47 -20.97 29.49
C SER A 68 3.96 -20.67 29.50
N ALA A 69 3.58 -19.45 29.12
CA ALA A 69 2.19 -18.99 29.17
C ALA A 69 1.32 -19.50 28.01
N TYR A 70 1.91 -19.68 26.81
CA TYR A 70 1.18 -20.01 25.60
C TYR A 70 1.63 -21.36 25.02
N PRO A 71 1.05 -22.49 25.49
CA PRO A 71 1.44 -23.83 25.06
C PRO A 71 1.10 -24.12 23.59
N GLN A 72 0.36 -23.21 22.94
CA GLN A 72 -0.03 -23.24 21.53
C GLN A 72 1.17 -23.06 20.59
N PHE A 73 2.27 -22.45 21.06
CA PHE A 73 3.50 -22.36 20.30
C PHE A 73 4.14 -23.74 20.12
N GLN A 74 4.40 -24.12 18.87
CA GLN A 74 5.25 -25.26 18.53
C GLN A 74 6.72 -24.87 18.57
N LYS A 75 7.04 -23.72 17.96
CA LYS A 75 8.39 -23.19 17.86
C LYS A 75 8.35 -21.68 17.78
N VAL A 76 9.10 -21.03 18.66
CA VAL A 76 9.32 -19.57 18.61
C VAL A 76 10.41 -19.26 17.59
N PHE A 77 10.18 -18.25 16.76
CA PHE A 77 11.14 -17.75 15.77
C PHE A 77 12.01 -16.63 16.32
N GLY A 78 11.48 -15.83 17.23
CA GLY A 78 12.21 -14.77 17.91
C GLY A 78 11.30 -13.82 18.68
N ALA A 79 11.89 -12.74 19.16
CA ALA A 79 11.20 -11.62 19.80
C ALA A 79 11.56 -10.29 19.12
N ALA A 80 10.67 -9.31 19.21
CA ALA A 80 10.92 -7.94 18.83
C ALA A 80 10.69 -7.02 20.03
N LYS A 81 11.56 -6.03 20.19
CA LYS A 81 11.50 -5.05 21.27
C LYS A 81 10.26 -4.15 21.12
N PRO A 82 9.81 -3.49 22.21
CA PRO A 82 8.78 -2.47 22.14
C PRO A 82 9.01 -1.47 21.01
N ARG A 83 7.95 -1.17 20.25
CA ARG A 83 7.94 -0.30 19.06
C ARG A 83 8.92 -0.70 17.95
N GLN A 84 9.43 -1.93 18.01
CA GLN A 84 10.25 -2.52 16.97
C GLN A 84 9.55 -3.76 16.41
N GLY A 85 9.73 -3.99 15.10
CA GLY A 85 9.11 -5.12 14.42
C GLY A 85 7.97 -4.71 13.50
N PHE A 86 7.19 -5.72 13.08
CA PHE A 86 6.17 -5.55 12.04
C PHE A 86 4.87 -4.92 12.55
N LEU A 87 4.53 -5.20 13.81
CA LEU A 87 3.34 -4.68 14.49
C LEU A 87 3.74 -3.59 15.48
N GLU A 88 2.94 -2.55 15.58
CA GLU A 88 3.18 -1.47 16.54
C GLU A 88 2.59 -1.87 17.91
N SER A 89 3.46 -2.01 18.91
CA SER A 89 3.09 -2.30 20.29
C SER A 89 4.10 -1.68 21.26
N ASP A 90 3.64 -1.25 22.43
CA ASP A 90 4.51 -0.87 23.55
C ASP A 90 4.98 -2.10 24.35
N ASN A 91 4.41 -3.27 24.10
CA ASN A 91 4.83 -4.56 24.65
C ASN A 91 5.93 -5.21 23.78
N ALA A 92 6.67 -6.15 24.36
CA ALA A 92 7.54 -7.03 23.59
C ALA A 92 6.70 -8.03 22.78
N ILE A 93 7.14 -8.33 21.56
CA ILE A 93 6.41 -9.20 20.64
C ILE A 93 7.20 -10.50 20.47
N VAL A 94 6.65 -11.63 20.93
CA VAL A 94 7.20 -12.96 20.67
C VAL A 94 6.37 -13.63 19.59
N PHE A 95 7.01 -14.20 18.57
CA PHE A 95 6.30 -14.79 17.43
C PHE A 95 6.86 -16.15 17.01
N GLY A 96 5.99 -17.02 16.50
CA GLY A 96 6.34 -18.42 16.25
C GLY A 96 5.26 -19.23 15.54
N ALA A 97 5.61 -20.45 15.15
CA ALA A 97 4.69 -21.43 14.58
C ALA A 97 3.76 -22.00 15.66
N LEU A 98 2.52 -22.30 15.27
CA LEU A 98 1.51 -22.94 16.10
C LEU A 98 1.57 -24.47 15.96
N LYS A 99 1.14 -25.20 17.01
CA LYS A 99 1.09 -26.68 17.00
C LYS A 99 -0.03 -27.24 16.14
N ASP A 100 -1.23 -26.67 16.28
CA ASP A 100 -2.46 -27.33 15.83
C ASP A 100 -2.95 -26.84 14.46
N ARG A 101 -2.35 -25.77 13.92
CA ARG A 101 -2.74 -25.20 12.62
C ARG A 101 -1.59 -24.40 12.00
N PRO A 102 -1.56 -24.22 10.66
CA PRO A 102 -0.65 -23.28 10.04
C PRO A 102 -0.96 -21.84 10.46
N GLY A 103 0.09 -21.04 10.63
CA GLY A 103 0.01 -19.62 10.97
C GLY A 103 1.11 -19.19 11.92
N ILE A 104 1.18 -17.88 12.15
CA ILE A 104 2.12 -17.25 13.08
C ILE A 104 1.35 -16.80 14.31
N GLY A 105 1.64 -17.42 15.45
CA GLY A 105 1.21 -16.93 16.75
C GLY A 105 2.02 -15.70 17.15
N ILE A 106 1.35 -14.71 17.73
CA ILE A 106 1.92 -13.49 18.27
C ILE A 106 1.54 -13.40 19.74
N ALA A 107 2.53 -13.39 20.62
CA ALA A 107 2.39 -13.14 22.03
C ALA A 107 2.90 -11.73 22.37
N MET A 108 2.06 -10.95 23.03
CA MET A 108 2.42 -9.68 23.64
C MET A 108 2.83 -9.94 25.08
N ILE A 109 4.06 -9.55 25.43
CA ILE A 109 4.67 -9.76 26.74
C ILE A 109 5.07 -8.40 27.31
N ASP A 110 4.78 -8.17 28.59
CA ASP A 110 5.25 -6.97 29.26
C ASP A 110 6.79 -6.96 29.28
N PRO A 111 7.43 -5.91 28.72
CA PRO A 111 8.87 -5.90 28.53
C PRO A 111 9.68 -5.82 29.83
N TYR A 112 9.04 -5.47 30.96
CA TYR A 112 9.68 -5.26 32.26
C TYR A 112 9.36 -6.36 33.27
N SER A 113 8.12 -6.87 33.28
CA SER A 113 7.67 -7.90 34.23
C SER A 113 7.65 -9.31 33.63
N ALA A 114 7.78 -9.44 32.31
CA ALA A 114 7.53 -10.67 31.55
C ALA A 114 6.10 -11.22 31.70
N GLU A 115 5.16 -10.40 32.18
CA GLU A 115 3.77 -10.79 32.30
C GLU A 115 3.14 -11.00 30.91
N PRO A 116 2.45 -12.13 30.66
CA PRO A 116 1.74 -12.35 29.41
C PRO A 116 0.55 -11.40 29.29
N ARG A 117 0.48 -10.62 28.20
CA ARG A 117 -0.57 -9.61 27.98
C ARG A 117 -1.65 -10.07 27.03
N ALA A 118 -1.26 -10.59 25.87
CA ALA A 118 -2.20 -11.07 24.86
C ALA A 118 -1.57 -12.12 23.97
N PHE A 119 -2.41 -12.94 23.35
CA PHE A 119 -2.01 -13.86 22.31
C PHE A 119 -3.04 -13.87 21.19
N PHE A 120 -2.58 -13.82 19.94
CA PHE A 120 -3.44 -13.93 18.77
C PHE A 120 -2.67 -14.53 17.59
N VAL A 121 -3.41 -15.04 16.60
CA VAL A 121 -2.84 -15.58 15.36
C VAL A 121 -2.84 -14.48 14.31
N PHE A 122 -1.66 -14.11 13.81
CA PHE A 122 -1.51 -13.01 12.85
C PHE A 122 -2.34 -13.26 11.59
N ASP A 123 -2.31 -14.47 11.05
CA ASP A 123 -3.00 -14.85 9.81
C ASP A 123 -4.54 -14.70 9.86
N ASP A 124 -5.13 -14.70 11.07
CA ASP A 124 -6.58 -14.52 11.23
C ASP A 124 -7.01 -13.04 11.14
N LEU A 125 -6.06 -12.11 11.32
CA LEU A 125 -6.29 -10.68 11.30
C LEU A 125 -6.66 -10.16 9.90
N TRP A 126 -7.53 -9.14 9.85
CA TRP A 126 -7.79 -8.36 8.65
C TRP A 126 -6.53 -7.65 8.17
N LEU A 127 -5.69 -7.15 9.09
CA LEU A 127 -4.40 -6.57 8.76
C LEU A 127 -3.52 -7.56 7.97
N ALA A 128 -3.47 -8.84 8.35
CA ALA A 128 -2.67 -9.82 7.62
C ALA A 128 -3.20 -10.05 6.19
N LYS A 129 -4.53 -10.12 6.02
CA LYS A 129 -5.18 -10.23 4.70
C LYS A 129 -4.89 -8.98 3.85
N LEU A 130 -4.91 -7.79 4.45
CA LEU A 130 -4.58 -6.53 3.79
C LEU A 130 -3.11 -6.50 3.32
N VAL A 131 -2.18 -6.94 4.17
CA VAL A 131 -0.76 -7.08 3.84
C VAL A 131 -0.56 -8.08 2.71
N ALA A 132 -1.23 -9.23 2.77
CA ALA A 132 -1.14 -10.27 1.74
C ALA A 132 -1.69 -9.78 0.39
N LEU A 133 -2.77 -9.00 0.38
CA LEU A 133 -3.30 -8.35 -0.82
C LEU A 133 -2.28 -7.37 -1.41
N HIS A 134 -1.73 -6.47 -0.60
CA HIS A 134 -0.83 -5.43 -1.10
C HIS A 134 0.52 -5.98 -1.57
N ARG A 135 1.07 -7.00 -0.89
CA ARG A 135 2.42 -7.52 -1.13
C ARG A 135 2.47 -8.72 -2.07
N ALA A 136 1.36 -9.40 -2.29
CA ALA A 136 1.32 -10.61 -3.11
C ALA A 136 -0.02 -10.85 -3.83
N LEU A 137 -0.96 -9.90 -3.81
CA LEU A 137 -2.29 -10.05 -4.41
C LEU A 137 -3.09 -11.24 -3.87
N LEU A 138 -2.85 -11.65 -2.62
CA LEU A 138 -3.39 -12.87 -2.01
C LEU A 138 -2.97 -14.17 -2.74
N LEU A 139 -1.98 -14.10 -3.63
CA LEU A 139 -1.45 -15.24 -4.37
C LEU A 139 -0.23 -15.84 -3.65
N PRO A 140 0.01 -17.15 -3.80
CA PRO A 140 1.18 -17.79 -3.23
C PRO A 140 2.47 -17.33 -3.93
N PRO A 141 3.62 -17.32 -3.22
CA PRO A 141 4.93 -17.16 -3.85
C PRO A 141 5.25 -18.31 -4.81
N PRO A 142 6.00 -18.07 -5.91
CA PRO A 142 6.50 -16.77 -6.36
C PRO A 142 5.48 -15.99 -7.21
N LEU A 143 4.32 -16.57 -7.53
CA LEU A 143 3.33 -16.01 -8.47
C LEU A 143 2.85 -14.63 -8.05
N GLY A 144 2.50 -14.44 -6.77
CA GLY A 144 2.05 -13.15 -6.26
C GLY A 144 3.08 -12.03 -6.41
N ALA A 145 4.36 -12.35 -6.15
CA ALA A 145 5.47 -11.41 -6.31
C ALA A 145 5.71 -11.04 -7.78
N ILE A 146 5.65 -12.02 -8.70
CA ILE A 146 5.80 -11.78 -10.14
C ILE A 146 4.64 -10.93 -10.68
N ALA A 147 3.41 -11.24 -10.28
CA ALA A 147 2.23 -10.49 -10.68
C ALA A 147 2.29 -9.05 -10.18
N LEU A 148 2.65 -8.85 -8.90
CA LEU A 148 2.80 -7.51 -8.32
C LEU A 148 3.91 -6.70 -9.02
N PHE A 149 5.04 -7.33 -9.36
CA PHE A 149 6.09 -6.72 -10.16
C PHE A 149 5.56 -6.22 -11.52
N ALA A 150 4.84 -7.09 -12.24
CA ALA A 150 4.25 -6.74 -13.53
C ALA A 150 3.22 -5.60 -13.40
N CYS A 151 2.41 -5.60 -12.34
CA CYS A 151 1.51 -4.48 -12.02
C CYS A 151 2.28 -3.16 -11.84
N GLY A 152 3.40 -3.19 -11.12
CA GLY A 152 4.27 -2.03 -10.95
C GLY A 152 4.78 -1.47 -12.29
N LEU A 153 5.22 -2.35 -13.21
CA LEU A 153 5.65 -1.94 -14.55
C LEU A 153 4.50 -1.36 -15.39
N VAL A 154 3.30 -1.97 -15.32
CA VAL A 154 2.11 -1.45 -16.00
C VAL A 154 1.74 -0.06 -15.46
N LEU A 155 1.82 0.14 -14.15
CA LEU A 155 1.57 1.45 -13.54
C LEU A 155 2.61 2.48 -14.00
N LEU A 156 3.91 2.13 -14.03
CA LEU A 156 4.96 3.01 -14.56
C LEU A 156 4.70 3.39 -16.03
N GLY A 157 4.34 2.43 -16.88
CA GLY A 157 3.97 2.68 -18.27
C GLY A 157 2.72 3.55 -18.40
N SER A 158 1.74 3.37 -17.52
CA SER A 158 0.53 4.20 -17.46
C SER A 158 0.85 5.63 -17.05
N VAL A 159 1.68 5.84 -16.02
CA VAL A 159 2.16 7.16 -15.57
C VAL A 159 2.95 7.85 -16.68
N GLY A 160 3.91 7.15 -17.30
CA GLY A 160 4.73 7.71 -18.39
C GLY A 160 3.89 8.10 -19.61
N SER A 161 2.96 7.22 -20.03
CA SER A 161 2.04 7.54 -21.13
C SER A 161 1.08 8.68 -20.77
N GLY A 162 0.58 8.74 -19.54
CA GLY A 162 -0.26 9.83 -19.04
C GLY A 162 0.47 11.17 -19.06
N LEU A 163 1.71 11.21 -18.57
CA LEU A 163 2.55 12.41 -18.59
C LEU A 163 2.82 12.89 -20.01
N TYR A 164 3.16 11.98 -20.93
CA TYR A 164 3.35 12.32 -22.36
C TYR A 164 2.08 12.91 -23.00
N LEU A 165 0.92 12.36 -22.68
CA LEU A 165 -0.37 12.81 -23.21
C LEU A 165 -0.81 14.15 -22.62
N TRP A 166 -0.54 14.36 -21.34
CA TRP A 166 -0.84 15.61 -20.65
C TRP A 166 0.08 16.75 -21.06
N TRP A 167 1.35 16.47 -21.40
CA TRP A 167 2.40 17.47 -21.59
C TRP A 167 1.97 18.60 -22.56
N PRO A 168 1.79 19.83 -22.04
CA PRO A 168 1.30 20.98 -22.80
C PRO A 168 2.44 21.82 -23.42
N GLY A 169 3.70 21.44 -23.20
CA GLY A 169 4.88 22.21 -23.59
C GLY A 169 5.38 23.18 -22.51
N ARG A 170 6.59 23.73 -22.70
CA ARG A 170 7.37 24.46 -21.66
C ARG A 170 6.75 25.79 -21.20
N ARG A 171 5.99 26.48 -22.07
CA ARG A 171 5.48 27.84 -21.80
C ARG A 171 4.13 27.92 -21.06
N SER A 172 3.41 26.81 -20.90
CA SER A 172 2.03 26.83 -20.38
C SER A 172 1.72 25.71 -19.37
N TRP A 173 2.74 25.03 -18.85
CA TRP A 173 2.51 23.83 -18.04
C TRP A 173 1.82 24.14 -16.71
N TRP A 174 2.17 25.23 -16.03
CA TRP A 174 1.46 25.69 -14.83
C TRP A 174 -0.03 26.00 -15.07
N LYS A 175 -0.37 26.60 -16.22
CA LYS A 175 -1.77 26.88 -16.62
C LYS A 175 -2.55 25.61 -17.00
N ALA A 176 -1.86 24.53 -17.35
CA ALA A 176 -2.46 23.24 -17.67
C ALA A 176 -2.54 22.31 -16.44
N ALA A 177 -1.72 22.58 -15.42
CA ALA A 177 -1.73 21.93 -14.11
C ALA A 177 -2.74 22.55 -13.14
N SER A 178 -3.51 23.56 -13.57
CA SER A 178 -4.55 24.22 -12.78
C SER A 178 -5.96 23.91 -13.31
N LEU A 179 -6.93 23.92 -12.40
CA LEU A 179 -8.34 23.77 -12.74
C LEU A 179 -8.88 25.08 -13.33
N ARG A 180 -9.67 24.99 -14.39
CA ARG A 180 -10.31 26.16 -14.99
C ARG A 180 -11.63 26.47 -14.25
N PRO A 181 -11.84 27.70 -13.77
CA PRO A 181 -13.12 28.10 -13.19
C PRO A 181 -14.26 27.88 -14.19
N GLY A 182 -15.38 27.32 -13.71
CA GLY A 182 -16.60 27.15 -14.51
C GLY A 182 -16.67 25.93 -15.43
N SER A 183 -15.68 25.01 -15.41
CA SER A 183 -15.81 23.75 -16.17
C SER A 183 -16.88 22.85 -15.56
N GLN A 184 -17.77 22.30 -16.39
CA GLN A 184 -18.87 21.42 -15.94
C GLN A 184 -18.88 20.06 -16.65
N GLY A 185 -19.57 19.09 -16.05
CA GLY A 185 -19.82 17.77 -16.62
C GLY A 185 -18.55 16.99 -16.99
N GLN A 186 -18.52 16.45 -18.21
CA GLN A 186 -17.42 15.59 -18.70
C GLN A 186 -16.08 16.36 -18.82
N ARG A 187 -16.13 17.67 -19.08
CA ARG A 187 -14.92 18.49 -19.17
C ARG A 187 -14.24 18.61 -17.80
N ARG A 188 -15.03 18.89 -16.75
CA ARG A 188 -14.53 18.98 -15.37
C ARG A 188 -13.90 17.67 -14.91
N LEU A 189 -14.58 16.54 -15.16
CA LEU A 189 -14.05 15.21 -14.82
C LEU A 189 -12.68 14.93 -15.47
N ARG A 190 -12.52 15.30 -16.74
CA ARG A 190 -11.25 15.17 -17.46
C ARG A 190 -10.18 16.12 -16.92
N GLU A 191 -10.54 17.35 -16.56
CA GLU A 191 -9.62 18.30 -15.94
C GLU A 191 -9.12 17.76 -14.58
N TRP A 192 -10.01 17.26 -13.72
CA TRP A 192 -9.62 16.62 -12.45
C TRP A 192 -8.69 15.42 -12.65
N HIS A 193 -9.03 14.51 -13.56
CA HIS A 193 -8.20 13.34 -13.86
C HIS A 193 -6.80 13.76 -14.33
N ASN A 194 -6.74 14.72 -15.25
CA ASN A 194 -5.48 15.22 -15.80
C ASN A 194 -4.64 15.96 -14.76
N VAL A 195 -5.23 16.85 -13.96
CA VAL A 195 -4.53 17.62 -12.93
C VAL A 195 -4.02 16.69 -11.83
N ALA A 196 -4.85 15.78 -11.33
CA ALA A 196 -4.43 14.80 -10.32
C ALA A 196 -3.28 13.92 -10.84
N ALA A 197 -3.41 13.38 -12.06
CA ALA A 197 -2.35 12.56 -12.66
C ALA A 197 -1.05 13.34 -12.89
N ALA A 198 -1.14 14.63 -13.26
CA ALA A 198 0.03 15.47 -13.47
C ALA A 198 0.78 15.77 -12.16
N TRP A 199 0.07 16.15 -11.10
CA TRP A 199 0.69 16.43 -9.80
C TRP A 199 1.22 15.19 -9.10
N LEU A 200 0.56 14.05 -9.26
CA LEU A 200 0.95 12.79 -8.61
C LEU A 200 1.89 11.94 -9.46
N CYS A 201 2.28 12.37 -10.67
CA CYS A 201 3.09 11.54 -11.56
C CYS A 201 4.43 11.11 -10.94
N LEU A 202 5.16 12.05 -10.32
CA LEU A 202 6.46 11.80 -9.72
C LEU A 202 6.36 10.87 -8.49
N PRO A 203 5.53 11.17 -7.46
CA PRO A 203 5.42 10.27 -6.32
C PRO A 203 4.86 8.89 -6.71
N LEU A 204 3.89 8.81 -7.64
CA LEU A 204 3.42 7.52 -8.15
C LEU A 204 4.53 6.75 -8.88
N ALA A 205 5.41 7.41 -9.63
CA ALA A 205 6.53 6.75 -10.28
C ALA A 205 7.54 6.20 -9.26
N VAL A 206 7.85 6.96 -8.20
CA VAL A 206 8.73 6.50 -7.12
C VAL A 206 8.10 5.31 -6.37
N ILE A 207 6.83 5.40 -6.00
CA ILE A 207 6.10 4.32 -5.30
C ILE A 207 6.02 3.07 -6.18
N ALA A 208 5.65 3.22 -7.46
CA ALA A 208 5.53 2.09 -8.38
C ALA A 208 6.89 1.43 -8.67
N GLY A 209 7.94 2.23 -8.88
CA GLY A 209 9.30 1.73 -9.12
C GLY A 209 9.88 1.03 -7.90
N SER A 210 9.76 1.64 -6.72
CA SER A 210 10.21 1.04 -5.47
C SER A 210 9.40 -0.19 -5.08
N GLY A 211 8.09 -0.18 -5.29
CA GLY A 211 7.20 -1.32 -5.04
C GLY A 211 7.48 -2.49 -5.97
N ALA A 212 7.72 -2.22 -7.27
CA ALA A 212 8.16 -3.25 -8.22
C ALA A 212 9.49 -3.88 -7.76
N TRP A 213 10.47 -3.05 -7.39
CA TRP A 213 11.73 -3.56 -6.87
C TRP A 213 11.54 -4.41 -5.60
N LEU A 214 10.70 -3.97 -4.66
CA LEU A 214 10.39 -4.71 -3.42
C LEU A 214 9.66 -6.04 -3.65
N ALA A 215 8.96 -6.17 -4.77
CA ALA A 215 8.29 -7.42 -5.13
C ALA A 215 9.29 -8.51 -5.53
N ARG A 216 10.38 -8.17 -6.25
CA ARG A 216 11.43 -9.11 -6.70
C ARG A 216 12.83 -8.50 -6.59
N PRO A 217 13.33 -8.27 -5.37
CA PRO A 217 14.63 -7.60 -5.18
C PRO A 217 15.80 -8.51 -5.63
N ASP A 218 15.59 -9.82 -5.61
CA ASP A 218 16.50 -10.87 -6.11
C ASP A 218 16.82 -10.74 -7.61
N TRP A 219 15.95 -10.09 -8.39
CA TRP A 219 16.19 -9.87 -9.82
C TRP A 219 17.19 -8.76 -10.11
N PHE A 220 17.49 -7.91 -9.13
CA PHE A 220 18.30 -6.71 -9.34
C PHE A 220 19.67 -6.80 -8.66
N VAL A 221 19.75 -7.45 -7.51
CA VAL A 221 20.97 -7.49 -6.69
C VAL A 221 21.14 -8.83 -6.00
N ALA A 222 22.40 -9.27 -5.85
CA ALA A 222 22.75 -10.50 -5.17
C ALA A 222 22.48 -10.45 -3.64
N ASN A 223 22.68 -9.28 -3.02
CA ASN A 223 22.40 -9.06 -1.60
C ASN A 223 21.38 -7.92 -1.40
N PRO A 224 20.07 -8.22 -1.46
CA PRO A 224 19.03 -7.20 -1.34
C PRO A 224 18.88 -6.64 0.07
N LEU A 225 19.43 -7.27 1.10
CA LEU A 225 19.26 -6.85 2.49
C LEU A 225 19.78 -5.44 2.76
N ALA A 226 20.88 -5.04 2.08
CA ALA A 226 21.46 -3.70 2.23
C ALA A 226 20.57 -2.58 1.66
N LEU A 227 19.84 -2.86 0.58
CA LEU A 227 19.03 -1.85 -0.13
C LEU A 227 17.55 -1.88 0.26
N LYS A 228 17.08 -2.98 0.85
CA LYS A 228 15.68 -3.15 1.24
C LYS A 228 15.15 -2.02 2.14
N PRO A 229 15.87 -1.50 3.15
CA PRO A 229 15.41 -0.37 3.95
C PRO A 229 15.22 0.90 3.11
N LEU A 230 16.14 1.18 2.19
CA LEU A 230 16.06 2.34 1.29
C LEU A 230 14.82 2.27 0.40
N PHE A 231 14.60 1.15 -0.26
CA PHE A 231 13.43 0.97 -1.12
C PHE A 231 12.13 0.94 -0.34
N SER A 232 12.12 0.36 0.87
CA SER A 232 10.96 0.42 1.76
C SER A 232 10.62 1.86 2.17
N ALA A 233 11.63 2.66 2.51
CA ALA A 233 11.46 4.07 2.85
C ALA A 233 11.01 4.91 1.64
N ALA A 234 11.51 4.61 0.44
CA ALA A 234 11.05 5.25 -0.79
C ALA A 234 9.60 4.90 -1.13
N HIS A 235 9.18 3.66 -0.85
CA HIS A 235 7.84 3.18 -1.16
C HIS A 235 6.77 3.71 -0.20
N GLY A 236 6.98 3.57 1.12
CA GLY A 236 6.00 3.99 2.11
C GLY A 236 6.06 5.47 2.47
N HIS A 237 7.25 6.07 2.41
CA HIS A 237 7.47 7.42 2.94
C HIS A 237 8.19 8.34 1.95
N LEU A 238 8.37 7.95 0.70
CA LEU A 238 9.03 8.75 -0.35
C LEU A 238 10.42 9.30 0.04
N LEU A 239 11.09 8.69 1.03
CA LEU A 239 12.32 9.20 1.67
C LEU A 239 12.16 10.56 2.40
N LEU A 240 10.93 10.99 2.67
CA LEU A 240 10.60 12.28 3.28
C LEU A 240 10.01 12.15 4.70
N GLY A 241 9.91 10.93 5.25
CA GLY A 241 9.30 10.69 6.56
C GLY A 241 7.79 10.95 6.56
N LEU A 242 7.25 11.58 7.60
CA LEU A 242 5.79 11.80 7.77
C LEU A 242 5.13 12.56 6.60
N PRO A 243 5.70 13.66 6.07
CA PRO A 243 5.14 14.31 4.87
C PRO A 243 5.06 13.36 3.67
N GLY A 244 6.06 12.50 3.50
CA GLY A 244 6.08 11.51 2.44
C GLY A 244 5.08 10.38 2.66
N ALA A 245 4.86 9.95 3.91
CA ALA A 245 3.81 9.01 4.29
C ALA A 245 2.42 9.54 3.92
N ALA A 246 2.14 10.81 4.27
CA ALA A 246 0.89 11.47 3.90
C ALA A 246 0.71 11.54 2.37
N LEU A 247 1.77 11.85 1.62
CA LEU A 247 1.72 11.88 0.17
C LEU A 247 1.54 10.47 -0.44
N ALA A 248 2.18 9.44 0.12
CA ALA A 248 2.00 8.05 -0.30
C ALA A 248 0.56 7.57 -0.03
N PHE A 249 0.00 7.90 1.13
CA PHE A 249 -1.41 7.68 1.46
C PHE A 249 -2.34 8.32 0.42
N LEU A 250 -2.12 9.61 0.10
CA LEU A 250 -2.89 10.32 -0.92
C LEU A 250 -2.73 9.68 -2.32
N CYS A 251 -1.54 9.21 -2.67
CA CYS A 251 -1.30 8.49 -3.93
C CYS A 251 -2.08 7.17 -3.98
N GLY A 252 -2.10 6.42 -2.87
CA GLY A 252 -2.85 5.17 -2.74
C GLY A 252 -4.36 5.39 -2.91
N LEU A 253 -4.92 6.47 -2.33
CA LEU A 253 -6.32 6.86 -2.55
C LEU A 253 -6.57 7.44 -3.95
N ALA A 254 -5.58 8.07 -4.58
CA ALA A 254 -5.74 8.64 -5.91
C ALA A 254 -5.87 7.57 -6.99
N LEU A 255 -5.23 6.40 -6.86
CA LEU A 255 -5.32 5.31 -7.83
C LEU A 255 -6.77 4.84 -8.11
N PRO A 256 -7.61 4.50 -7.11
CA PRO A 256 -9.01 4.16 -7.36
C PRO A 256 -9.78 5.35 -7.96
N LEU A 257 -9.52 6.59 -7.53
CA LEU A 257 -10.18 7.76 -8.12
C LEU A 257 -9.80 7.97 -9.59
N LEU A 258 -8.52 7.83 -9.94
CA LEU A 258 -8.04 7.90 -11.32
C LEU A 258 -8.65 6.79 -12.18
N TYR A 259 -8.73 5.57 -11.65
CA TYR A 259 -9.40 4.45 -12.32
C TYR A 259 -10.89 4.76 -12.58
N LEU A 260 -11.64 5.16 -11.55
CA LEU A 260 -13.07 5.47 -11.66
C LEU A 260 -13.32 6.64 -12.63
N THR A 261 -12.56 7.73 -12.51
CA THR A 261 -12.69 8.89 -13.41
C THR A 261 -12.35 8.51 -14.86
N GLY A 262 -11.31 7.70 -15.10
CA GLY A 262 -10.96 7.17 -16.42
C GLY A 262 -12.06 6.27 -17.01
N LEU A 263 -12.60 5.35 -16.21
CA LEU A 263 -13.69 4.45 -16.59
C LEU A 263 -14.96 5.23 -16.95
N LEU A 264 -15.33 6.23 -16.14
CA LEU A 264 -16.48 7.10 -16.40
C LEU A 264 -16.30 7.92 -17.70
N LEU A 265 -15.10 8.44 -17.95
CA LEU A 265 -14.80 9.17 -19.19
C LEU A 265 -14.93 8.27 -20.42
N TRP A 266 -14.46 7.02 -20.33
CA TRP A 266 -14.60 6.03 -21.39
C TRP A 266 -16.06 5.64 -21.62
N TRP A 267 -16.79 5.31 -20.55
CA TRP A 267 -18.19 4.90 -20.59
C TRP A 267 -19.08 5.97 -21.22
N ARG A 268 -18.99 7.21 -20.73
CA ARG A 268 -19.77 8.35 -21.27
C ARG A 268 -19.48 8.62 -22.74
N LYS A 269 -18.23 8.45 -23.17
CA LYS A 269 -17.85 8.60 -24.58
C LYS A 269 -18.44 7.47 -25.44
N ARG A 270 -18.57 6.25 -24.89
CA ARG A 270 -19.18 5.11 -25.58
C ARG A 270 -20.70 5.27 -25.72
N VAL A 271 -21.40 5.66 -24.65
CA VAL A 271 -22.84 5.90 -24.67
C VAL A 271 -23.23 6.98 -25.69
N ARG A 272 -22.49 8.10 -25.75
CA ARG A 272 -22.72 9.16 -26.75
C ARG A 272 -22.55 8.71 -28.21
N ARG A 273 -21.76 7.66 -28.46
CA ARG A 273 -21.60 7.09 -29.80
C ARG A 273 -22.75 6.14 -30.17
N LEU A 274 -23.39 5.52 -29.17
CA LEU A 274 -24.50 4.59 -29.36
C LEU A 274 -25.84 5.32 -29.48
N HIS A 275 -25.99 6.44 -28.79
CA HIS A 275 -27.15 7.34 -28.90
C HIS A 275 -26.69 8.74 -29.29
N PRO A 276 -26.37 8.97 -30.58
CA PRO A 276 -26.19 10.33 -31.07
C PRO A 276 -27.55 11.02 -30.95
N THR A 277 -27.70 11.92 -29.97
CA THR A 277 -28.87 12.79 -29.87
C THR A 277 -29.06 13.51 -31.22
N VAL A 278 -30.23 13.37 -31.83
CA VAL A 278 -30.70 14.12 -33.01
C VAL A 278 -31.02 15.57 -32.59
N GLN A 279 -30.05 16.25 -31.99
CA GLN A 279 -30.14 17.67 -31.66
C GLN A 279 -29.10 18.44 -32.45
N GLY A 280 -29.39 18.55 -33.75
CA GLY A 280 -28.89 19.57 -34.65
C GLY A 280 -30.07 20.00 -35.51
N ASN A 281 -30.37 21.29 -35.50
CA ASN A 281 -31.48 22.01 -36.14
C ASN A 281 -32.76 22.12 -35.29
N LEU A 282 -32.74 23.05 -34.34
CA LEU A 282 -33.67 24.19 -34.29
C LEU A 282 -32.89 25.41 -33.75
#